data_AF-A0A7Y3PZ54-F1
#
_entry.id   AF-A0A7Y3PZ54-F1
#
_cell.length_a   1.000
_cell.length_b   1.000
_cell.length_c   1.000
_cell.angle_alpha   90.00
_cell.angle_beta   90.00
_cell.angle_gamma   90.00
#
_symmetry.space_group_name_H-M   'P 1'
#
loop_
_entity.id
_entity.type
_entity.pdbx_description
1 polymer ?
#
loop_
_entity_poly.entity_id
_entity_poly.type
_entity_poly.pdbx_seq_one_letter_code
_entity_poly.pdbx_strand_id
1 'polypeptide(L)'
;MARTIIYSYKDEQKTLTFSYEKHRNIHEAVAEAEGIDLSEYLKMELQLEAVSDTKAVRNYRDNYFKKLGFGLITLQAKENHGVGKKPKA
;
A
#
# COMPACT_ATOMS: atom_id res chain seq x y z
N MET A 1 0.51 -8.00 -14.99
CA MET A 1 -0.21 -6.73 -15.27
C MET A 1 0.18 -5.70 -14.22
N ALA A 2 0.82 -4.60 -14.64
CA ALA A 2 1.15 -3.51 -13.74
C ALA A 2 -0.11 -2.70 -13.38
N ARG A 3 -0.25 -2.35 -12.10
CA ARG A 3 -1.24 -1.41 -11.56
C ARG A 3 -0.51 -0.20 -11.02
N THR A 4 -1.16 0.94 -10.96
CA THR A 4 -0.60 2.12 -10.29
C THR A 4 -1.10 2.14 -8.84
N ILE A 5 -0.23 2.38 -7.88
CA ILE A 5 -0.57 2.70 -6.49
C ILE A 5 -0.49 4.21 -6.35
N ILE A 6 -1.48 4.79 -5.67
CA ILE A 6 -1.43 6.17 -5.20
C ILE A 6 -1.23 6.10 -3.69
N TYR A 7 -0.20 6.79 -3.19
CA TYR A 7 0.05 6.88 -1.77
C TYR A 7 0.45 8.29 -1.34
N SER A 8 0.18 8.62 -0.08
CA SER A 8 0.67 9.86 0.53
C SER A 8 1.87 9.53 1.42
N TYR A 9 2.98 10.25 1.26
CA TYR A 9 4.15 10.14 2.12
C TYR A 9 4.63 11.53 2.52
N LYS A 10 4.73 11.79 3.83
CA LYS A 10 5.15 13.10 4.37
C LYS A 10 4.39 14.30 3.77
N ASP A 11 3.06 14.16 3.64
CA ASP A 11 2.15 15.15 3.03
C ASP A 11 2.24 15.28 1.49
N GLU A 12 3.15 14.53 0.84
CA GLU A 12 3.26 14.51 -0.61
C GLU A 12 2.49 13.32 -1.21
N GLN A 13 1.65 13.59 -2.21
CA GLN A 13 1.00 12.54 -2.98
C GLN A 13 1.94 12.01 -4.05
N LYS A 14 2.18 10.70 -4.05
CA LYS A 14 3.05 10.00 -4.97
C LYS A 14 2.30 8.88 -5.66
N THR A 15 2.77 8.54 -6.86
CA THR A 15 2.27 7.40 -7.61
C THR A 15 3.40 6.43 -7.90
N LEU A 16 3.13 5.14 -7.73
CA LEU A 16 4.10 4.07 -7.95
C LEU A 16 3.52 3.02 -8.89
N THR A 17 4.32 2.57 -9.84
CA THR A 17 3.95 1.43 -10.69
C THR A 17 4.22 0.13 -9.93
N PHE A 18 3.16 -0.63 -9.68
CA PHE A 18 3.15 -1.87 -8.92
C PHE A 18 2.88 -3.07 -9.82
N SER A 19 3.67 -4.13 -9.67
CA SER A 19 3.46 -5.39 -10.38
C SER A 19 3.45 -6.54 -9.37
N TYR A 20 2.38 -7.34 -9.38
CA TYR A 20 2.25 -8.55 -8.55
C TYR A 20 3.34 -9.61 -8.80
N GLU A 21 4.07 -9.50 -9.92
CA GLU A 21 5.22 -10.36 -10.23
C GLU A 21 6.44 -10.05 -9.36
N LYS A 22 6.58 -8.79 -8.89
CA LYS A 22 7.69 -8.35 -8.06
C LYS A 22 7.34 -8.23 -6.58
N HIS A 23 6.12 -7.79 -6.28
CA HIS A 23 5.70 -7.52 -4.90
C HIS A 23 4.41 -8.25 -4.58
N ARG A 24 4.33 -8.83 -3.38
CA ARG A 24 3.12 -9.54 -2.93
C ARG A 24 2.03 -8.57 -2.47
N ASN A 25 2.43 -7.40 -1.98
CA ASN A 25 1.55 -6.40 -1.40
C ASN A 25 1.90 -4.98 -1.83
N ILE A 26 0.90 -4.09 -1.87
CA ILE A 26 1.10 -2.67 -2.18
C ILE A 26 1.98 -1.95 -1.15
N HIS A 27 1.87 -2.37 0.11
CA HIS A 27 2.65 -1.86 1.23
C HIS A 27 4.14 -2.13 1.06
N GLU A 28 4.47 -3.33 0.57
CA GLU A 28 5.85 -3.74 0.26
C GLU A 28 6.44 -2.89 -0.85
N ALA A 29 5.67 -2.66 -1.92
CA ALA A 29 6.11 -1.86 -3.04
C ALA A 29 6.35 -0.38 -2.67
N VAL A 30 5.45 0.24 -1.90
CA VAL A 30 5.64 1.65 -1.50
C VAL A 30 6.78 1.82 -0.50
N ALA A 31 7.01 0.83 0.37
CA ALA A 31 8.14 0.86 1.27
C ALA A 31 9.46 0.69 0.52
N GLU A 32 9.56 -0.28 -0.38
CA GLU A 32 10.76 -0.49 -1.21
C GLU A 32 11.06 0.75 -2.08
N ALA A 33 10.03 1.37 -2.67
CA ALA A 33 10.18 2.56 -3.48
C ALA A 33 10.72 3.77 -2.70
N GLU A 34 10.36 3.91 -1.44
CA GLU A 34 10.87 4.96 -0.55
C GLU A 34 12.14 4.52 0.21
N GLY A 35 12.64 3.30 -0.01
CA GLY A 35 13.83 2.75 0.65
C GLY A 35 13.63 2.42 2.13
N ILE A 36 12.40 2.11 2.53
CA ILE A 36 12.04 1.74 3.90
C ILE A 36 12.14 0.22 4.07
N ASP A 37 12.91 -0.20 5.07
CA ASP A 37 13.03 -1.60 5.43
C ASP A 37 11.77 -2.11 6.13
N LEU A 38 11.16 -3.15 5.57
CA LEU A 38 10.01 -3.84 6.15
C LEU A 38 10.39 -5.12 6.90
N SER A 39 11.68 -5.40 7.08
CA SER A 39 12.11 -6.63 7.75
C SER A 39 11.62 -6.67 9.19
N GLU A 40 11.64 -5.53 9.88
CA GLU A 40 11.04 -5.41 11.22
C GLU A 40 9.53 -5.63 11.20
N TYR A 41 8.83 -5.05 10.21
CA TYR A 41 7.39 -5.22 10.05
C TYR A 41 7.03 -6.69 9.82
N LEU A 42 7.70 -7.38 8.89
CA LEU A 42 7.47 -8.79 8.56
C LEU A 42 7.73 -9.70 9.76
N LYS A 43 8.78 -9.41 10.53
CA LYS A 43 9.10 -10.16 11.75
C LYS A 43 8.00 -10.01 12.79
N MET A 44 7.50 -8.79 13.02
CA MET A 44 6.40 -8.57 13.95
C MET A 44 5.06 -9.10 13.43
N GLU A 45 4.77 -8.96 12.13
CA GLU A 45 3.56 -9.49 11.50
C GLU A 45 3.47 -10.99 11.71
N LEU A 46 4.56 -11.73 11.45
CA LEU A 46 4.62 -13.17 11.68
C LEU A 46 4.37 -13.55 13.14
N GLN A 47 4.91 -12.78 14.09
CA GLN A 47 4.66 -13.01 15.52
C GLN A 47 3.22 -12.69 15.92
N LEU A 48 2.64 -11.61 15.37
CA LEU A 48 1.25 -11.21 15.61
C LEU A 48 0.27 -12.20 14.99
N GLU A 49 0.53 -12.73 13.80
CA GLU A 49 -0.29 -13.79 13.19
C GLU A 49 -0.28 -15.08 14.02
N ALA A 50 0.84 -15.40 14.66
CA ALA A 50 0.95 -16.58 15.51
C ALA A 50 0.25 -16.42 16.89
N VAL A 51 0.08 -15.19 17.37
CA VAL A 51 -0.37 -14.90 18.75
C VAL A 51 -1.73 -14.21 18.82
N SER A 52 -2.19 -13.54 17.77
CA SER A 52 -3.30 -12.59 17.83
C SER A 52 -4.29 -12.70 16.67
N ASP A 53 -5.51 -12.20 16.89
CA ASP A 53 -6.54 -12.08 15.87
C ASP A 53 -6.10 -11.21 14.68
N THR A 54 -6.67 -11.48 13.51
CA THR A 54 -6.45 -10.75 12.24
C THR A 54 -6.66 -9.23 12.36
N LYS A 55 -7.44 -8.78 13.35
CA LYS A 55 -7.63 -7.35 13.64
C LYS A 55 -6.37 -6.69 14.21
N ALA A 56 -5.62 -7.38 15.06
CA ALA A 56 -4.40 -6.88 15.66
C ALA A 56 -3.32 -6.67 14.60
N VAL A 57 -3.17 -7.65 13.69
CA VAL A 57 -2.25 -7.59 12.55
C VAL A 57 -2.52 -6.36 11.68
N ARG A 58 -3.79 -6.13 11.30
CA ARG A 58 -4.18 -4.94 10.53
C ARG A 58 -3.87 -3.65 11.26
N ASN A 59 -4.25 -3.54 12.53
CA ASN A 59 -3.99 -2.35 13.32
C ASN A 59 -2.49 -2.08 13.47
N TYR A 60 -1.66 -3.12 13.65
CA TYR A 60 -0.22 -2.99 13.69
C TYR A 60 0.34 -2.44 12.37
N ARG A 61 -0.12 -3.00 11.24
CA ARG A 61 0.24 -2.50 9.90
C ARG A 61 -0.10 -1.02 9.75
N ASP A 62 -1.35 -0.64 9.95
CA ASP A 62 -1.78 0.75 9.80
C ASP A 62 -0.97 1.69 10.71
N ASN A 63 -0.67 1.28 11.95
CA ASN A 63 0.17 2.07 12.86
C ASN A 63 1.64 2.15 12.42
N TYR A 64 2.23 1.06 11.92
CA TYR A 64 3.62 1.03 11.48
C TYR A 64 3.82 1.95 10.27
N PHE A 65 2.97 1.82 9.25
CA PHE A 65 3.02 2.68 8.07
C PHE A 65 2.74 4.15 8.42
N LYS A 66 1.80 4.41 9.33
CA LYS A 66 1.54 5.77 9.84
C LYS A 66 2.76 6.37 10.55
N LYS A 67 3.49 5.59 11.35
CA LYS A 67 4.73 6.05 12.02
C LYS A 67 5.84 6.41 11.03
N LEU A 68 5.92 5.69 9.91
CA LEU A 68 6.88 5.96 8.84
C LEU A 68 6.53 7.22 8.03
N GLY A 69 5.34 7.79 8.22
CA GLY A 69 4.87 8.96 7.48
C GLY A 69 4.07 8.60 6.23
N PHE A 70 3.72 7.32 6.05
CA PHE A 70 2.74 6.92 5.05
C PHE A 70 1.34 7.27 5.54
N GLY A 71 0.59 7.95 4.67
CA GLY A 71 -0.82 8.23 4.83
C GLY A 71 -1.68 7.20 4.10
N LEU A 72 -2.61 7.70 3.29
CA LEU A 72 -3.48 6.86 2.48
C LEU A 72 -2.65 6.08 1.45
N ILE A 73 -2.72 4.74 1.46
CA ILE A 73 -2.13 3.89 0.42
C ILE A 73 -3.28 3.15 -0.27
N THR A 74 -3.50 3.43 -1.55
CA THR A 74 -4.58 2.81 -2.32
C THR A 74 -4.11 2.42 -3.71
N LEU A 75 -4.66 1.32 -4.24
CA LEU A 75 -4.51 1.02 -5.66
C LEU A 75 -5.30 2.07 -6.44
N GLN A 76 -4.68 2.68 -7.45
CA GLN A 76 -5.39 3.48 -8.42
C GLN A 76 -6.46 2.60 -9.04
N ALA A 77 -7.72 2.90 -8.74
CA ALA A 77 -8.82 2.28 -9.42
C ALA A 77 -8.61 2.53 -10.92
N LYS A 78 -8.68 1.47 -11.72
CA LYS A 78 -8.84 1.63 -13.16
C LYS A 78 -10.06 2.53 -13.31
N GLU A 79 -9.91 3.67 -13.97
CA GLU A 79 -11.01 4.60 -14.20
C GLU A 79 -12.09 3.82 -14.97
N ASN A 80 -13.04 3.25 -14.22
CA ASN A 80 -14.21 2.62 -14.79
C ASN A 80 -15.08 3.79 -15.21
N HIS A 81 -14.84 4.28 -16.43
CA HIS A 81 -15.85 5.05 -17.14
C HIS A 81 -17.05 4.12 -17.27
N GLY A 82 -17.98 4.22 -16.32
CA GLY A 82 -19.28 3.60 -16.42
C GLY A 82 -19.86 3.94 -17.78
N VAL A 83 -20.36 2.91 -18.46
CA VAL A 83 -20.92 2.98 -19.82
C VAL A 83 -21.88 4.17 -19.89
N GLY A 84 -21.43 5.30 -20.48
CA GLY A 84 -22.23 6.52 -20.58
C GLY A 84 -21.54 7.88 -20.36
N LYS A 85 -20.34 7.96 -19.79
CA LYS A 85 -19.63 9.27 -19.70
C LYS A 85 -18.67 9.45 -20.89
N LYS A 86 -19.13 10.19 -21.91
CA LYS A 86 -18.29 10.69 -23.00
C LYS A 86 -17.18 11.60 -22.42
N PRO A 87 -15.92 11.51 -22.89
CA PRO A 87 -14.93 12.54 -22.61
C PRO A 87 -15.45 13.87 -23.17
N LYS A 88 -15.48 14.92 -22.35
CA LYS A 88 -15.68 16.28 -22.88
C LYS A 88 -14.41 16.65 -23.62
N ALA A 89 -14.56 16.84 -24.94
CA ALA A 89 -13.59 17.50 -25.79
C ALA A 89 -13.42 18.97 -25.37
#